data_AF-A6HRZ1-F1
#
_entry.id   AF-A6HRZ1-F1
#
_cell.length_a   1.000
_cell.length_b   1.000
_cell.length_c   1.000
_cell.angle_alpha   90.00
_cell.angle_beta   90.00
_cell.angle_gamma   90.00
#
_symmetry.space_group_name_H-M   'P 1'
#
loop_
_entity.id
_entity.type
_entity.pdbx_description
1 polymer ?
#
loop_
_entity_poly.entity_id
_entity_poly.type
_entity_poly.pdbx_seq_one_letter_code
_entity_poly.pdbx_strand_id
1 'polypeptide(L)'
;MALRVTADVWLARPWQCLHRTRALGTTAKVAPKTLKPFEAIPQYSRNKWLKMIQILREQGQENLHLEMHQAFQELGPIFRHSAGGAQIVSVMLPEDAEKLHQVESILPHRMPLEPWVAHRELRGLRRGVFLL
;
A
#
# COMPACT_ATOMS: atom_id res chain seq x y z
N MET A 1 -63.92 2.23 4.03
CA MET A 1 -62.47 2.03 3.86
C MET A 1 -61.84 2.03 5.24
N ALA A 2 -61.32 0.90 5.70
CA ALA A 2 -60.68 0.75 7.00
C ALA A 2 -59.31 0.10 6.80
N LEU A 3 -58.25 0.83 7.15
CA LEU A 3 -56.87 0.38 7.11
C LEU A 3 -56.62 -0.55 8.29
N ARG A 4 -56.27 -1.81 8.03
CA ARG A 4 -55.70 -2.72 9.04
C ARG A 4 -54.20 -2.82 8.79
N VAL A 5 -53.44 -2.28 9.73
CA VAL A 5 -51.98 -2.40 9.82
C VAL A 5 -51.66 -3.73 10.51
N THR A 6 -50.92 -4.62 9.83
CA THR A 6 -50.30 -5.80 10.45
C THR A 6 -48.87 -5.42 10.83
N ALA A 7 -48.56 -5.50 12.13
CA ALA A 7 -47.20 -5.35 12.64
C ALA A 7 -46.57 -6.73 12.77
N ASP A 8 -45.59 -7.04 11.92
CA ASP A 8 -44.78 -8.24 12.04
C ASP A 8 -43.66 -8.01 13.06
N VAL A 9 -43.77 -8.66 14.21
CA VAL A 9 -42.76 -8.69 15.27
C VAL A 9 -41.63 -9.62 14.84
N TRP A 10 -40.45 -9.06 14.57
CA TRP A 10 -39.23 -9.80 14.36
C TRP A 10 -38.68 -10.32 15.70
N LEU A 11 -38.85 -11.61 15.97
CA LEU A 11 -38.15 -12.28 17.07
C LEU A 11 -36.68 -12.50 16.68
N ALA A 12 -35.78 -11.79 17.37
CA ALA A 12 -34.34 -11.99 17.25
C ALA A 12 -33.96 -13.41 17.67
N ARG A 13 -33.33 -14.17 16.77
CA ARG A 13 -32.73 -15.47 17.10
C ARG A 13 -31.45 -15.27 17.91
N PRO A 14 -31.21 -16.02 19.00
CA PRO A 14 -29.97 -15.89 19.76
C PRO A 14 -28.81 -16.48 18.96
N TRP A 15 -27.71 -15.74 18.90
CA TRP A 15 -26.42 -16.23 18.39
C TRP A 15 -25.94 -17.39 19.25
N GLN A 16 -25.89 -18.59 18.68
CA GLN A 16 -25.27 -19.73 19.33
C GLN A 16 -23.75 -19.59 19.23
N CYS A 17 -23.10 -19.34 20.37
CA CYS A 17 -21.65 -19.39 20.50
C CYS A 17 -21.18 -20.84 20.29
N LEU A 18 -20.51 -21.10 19.16
CA LEU A 18 -19.77 -22.35 18.96
C LEU A 18 -18.55 -22.33 19.89
N HIS A 19 -18.59 -23.17 20.93
CA HIS A 19 -17.43 -23.43 21.78
C HIS A 19 -16.31 -24.06 20.95
N ARG A 20 -15.21 -23.32 20.79
CA ARG A 20 -13.99 -23.77 20.13
C ARG A 20 -13.31 -24.83 20.99
N THR A 21 -13.40 -26.10 20.61
CA THR A 21 -12.58 -27.17 21.18
C THR A 21 -11.14 -27.01 20.73
N ARG A 22 -10.23 -26.88 21.70
CA ARG A 22 -8.78 -26.71 21.49
C ARG A 22 -8.17 -28.08 21.19
N ALA A 23 -7.87 -28.36 19.92
CA ALA A 23 -7.03 -29.49 19.55
C ALA A 23 -5.58 -29.22 20.01
N LEU A 24 -4.98 -30.21 20.69
CA LEU A 24 -3.58 -30.21 21.11
C LEU A 24 -2.69 -30.20 19.86
N GLY A 25 -1.98 -29.09 19.64
CA GLY A 25 -1.14 -28.88 18.47
C GLY A 25 0.14 -29.72 18.54
N THR A 26 0.37 -30.52 17.49
CA THR A 26 1.71 -30.96 17.10
C THR A 26 2.57 -29.71 16.93
N THR A 27 3.61 -29.55 17.74
CA THR A 27 4.59 -28.48 17.57
C THR A 27 5.36 -28.73 16.28
N ALA A 28 4.83 -28.24 15.16
CA ALA A 28 5.60 -28.09 13.94
C ALA A 28 6.74 -27.12 14.26
N LYS A 29 7.96 -27.65 14.32
CA LYS A 29 9.19 -26.89 14.53
C LYS A 29 9.26 -25.85 13.41
N VAL A 30 8.95 -24.60 13.72
CA VAL A 30 9.01 -23.48 12.78
C VAL A 30 10.45 -23.40 12.29
N ALA A 31 10.68 -23.78 11.03
CA ALA A 31 11.98 -23.60 10.40
C ALA A 31 12.34 -22.12 10.49
N PRO A 32 13.58 -21.76 10.87
CA PRO A 32 14.00 -20.37 10.90
C PRO A 32 13.82 -19.79 9.50
N LYS A 33 12.93 -18.79 9.36
CA LYS A 33 12.79 -18.04 8.12
C LYS A 33 14.06 -17.23 7.95
N THR A 34 15.02 -17.75 7.19
CA THR A 34 16.21 -16.98 6.79
C THR A 34 15.75 -15.79 5.97
N LEU A 35 15.82 -14.60 6.55
CA LEU A 35 15.50 -13.35 5.86
C LEU A 35 16.51 -13.15 4.72
N LYS A 36 16.03 -12.75 3.54
CA LYS A 36 16.88 -12.39 2.42
C LYS A 36 17.36 -10.95 2.58
N PRO A 37 18.57 -10.60 2.09
CA PRO A 37 19.04 -9.22 2.09
C PRO A 37 18.22 -8.35 1.13
N PHE A 38 18.29 -7.03 1.30
CA PHE A 38 17.56 -6.05 0.49
C PHE A 38 17.89 -6.15 -1.00
N GLU A 39 19.15 -6.43 -1.33
CA GLU A 39 19.66 -6.51 -2.69
C GLU A 39 19.05 -7.69 -3.47
N ALA A 40 18.55 -8.70 -2.76
CA ALA A 40 17.87 -9.86 -3.33
C ALA A 40 16.43 -9.57 -3.79
N ILE A 41 15.89 -8.38 -3.48
CA ILE A 41 14.62 -7.92 -4.06
C ILE A 41 14.83 -7.68 -5.57
N PRO A 42 13.96 -8.23 -6.44
CA PRO A 42 14.03 -8.02 -7.88
C PRO A 42 14.13 -6.53 -8.22
N GLN A 43 15.08 -6.17 -9.08
CA GLN A 43 15.30 -4.78 -9.48
C GLN A 43 14.55 -4.50 -10.79
N TYR A 44 13.62 -3.56 -10.76
CA TYR A 44 13.08 -2.95 -11.97
C TYR A 44 14.14 -2.00 -12.54
N SER A 45 14.74 -2.40 -13.66
CA SER A 45 15.78 -1.65 -14.36
C SER A 45 15.27 -1.16 -15.71
N ARG A 46 14.63 0.01 -15.71
CA ARG A 46 14.36 0.77 -16.94
C ARG A 46 15.32 1.94 -17.03
N ASN A 47 15.71 2.33 -18.25
CA ASN A 47 16.59 3.47 -18.45
C ASN A 47 15.91 4.75 -17.93
N LYS A 48 16.43 5.28 -16.82
CA LYS A 48 15.89 6.45 -16.12
C LYS A 48 15.90 7.70 -17.02
N TRP A 49 16.94 7.87 -17.83
CA TRP A 49 17.08 9.01 -18.73
C TRP A 49 16.05 8.96 -19.85
N LEU A 50 15.86 7.79 -20.46
CA LEU A 50 14.80 7.61 -21.46
C LEU A 50 13.41 7.87 -20.87
N LYS A 51 13.16 7.40 -19.64
CA LYS A 51 11.89 7.66 -18.97
C LYS A 51 11.68 9.15 -18.68
N MET A 52 12.72 9.86 -18.25
CA MET A 52 12.66 11.31 -18.02
C MET A 52 12.37 12.08 -19.31
N ILE A 53 13.06 11.74 -20.41
CA ILE A 53 12.82 12.35 -21.73
C ILE A 53 11.39 12.08 -22.19
N GLN A 54 10.88 10.86 -21.99
CA GLN A 54 9.51 10.52 -22.32
C GLN A 54 8.51 11.39 -21.55
N ILE A 55 8.67 11.52 -20.23
CA ILE A 55 7.78 12.34 -19.39
C ILE A 55 7.79 13.80 -19.82
N LEU A 56 8.97 14.36 -20.14
CA LEU A 56 9.09 15.73 -20.64
C LEU A 56 8.39 15.92 -21.98
N ARG A 57 8.52 14.93 -22.89
CA ARG A 57 7.88 14.96 -24.21
C ARG A 57 6.35 14.83 -24.11
N GLU A 58 5.86 13.95 -23.25
CA GLU A 58 4.44 13.64 -23.05
C GLU A 58 3.76 14.59 -22.04
N GLN A 59 4.53 15.48 -21.40
CA GLN A 59 4.08 16.39 -20.33
C GLN A 59 3.42 15.67 -19.14
N GLY A 60 3.76 14.41 -18.90
CA GLY A 60 3.14 13.61 -17.86
C GLY A 60 3.51 12.13 -17.90
N GLN A 61 2.82 11.34 -17.07
CA GLN A 61 2.97 9.89 -17.02
C GLN A 61 1.61 9.21 -16.80
N GLU A 62 0.72 9.32 -17.77
CA GLU A 62 -0.66 8.81 -17.68
C GLU A 62 -0.70 7.28 -17.50
N ASN A 63 0.22 6.57 -18.16
CA ASN A 63 0.28 5.10 -18.17
C ASN A 63 1.09 4.50 -17.00
N LEU A 64 1.46 5.28 -15.98
CA LEU A 64 2.27 4.80 -14.84
C LEU A 64 1.65 3.55 -14.18
N HIS A 65 0.34 3.56 -13.97
CA HIS A 65 -0.37 2.47 -13.30
C HIS A 65 -0.30 1.15 -14.11
N LEU A 66 -0.37 1.22 -15.44
CA LEU A 66 -0.21 0.06 -16.33
C LEU A 66 1.23 -0.45 -16.32
N GLU A 67 2.21 0.46 -16.36
CA GLU A 67 3.63 0.10 -16.28
C GLU A 67 3.97 -0.59 -14.96
N MET A 68 3.42 -0.11 -13.84
CA MET A 68 3.59 -0.73 -12.53
C MET A 68 2.90 -2.10 -12.48
N HIS A 69 1.69 -2.21 -13.03
CA HIS A 69 0.98 -3.49 -13.10
C HIS A 69 1.77 -4.54 -13.90
N GLN A 70 2.32 -4.16 -15.06
CA GLN A 70 3.18 -5.03 -15.84
C GLN A 70 4.46 -5.42 -15.07
N ALA A 71 5.08 -4.49 -14.35
CA ALA A 71 6.26 -4.78 -13.52
C ALA A 71 5.95 -5.82 -12.44
N PHE A 72 4.77 -5.77 -11.82
CA PHE A 72 4.33 -6.80 -10.86
C PHE A 72 4.11 -8.17 -11.52
N GLN A 73 3.62 -8.21 -12.75
CA GLN A 73 3.47 -9.46 -13.52
C GLN A 73 4.84 -10.08 -13.86
N GLU A 74 5.83 -9.26 -14.17
CA GLU A 74 7.17 -9.72 -14.59
C GLU A 74 8.08 -10.07 -13.40
N LEU A 75 8.11 -9.23 -12.36
CA LEU A 75 9.05 -9.32 -11.24
C LEU A 75 8.44 -9.97 -9.99
N GLY A 76 7.12 -10.15 -9.98
CA GLY A 76 6.38 -10.65 -8.84
C GLY A 76 5.88 -9.54 -7.90
N PRO A 77 5.31 -9.91 -6.75
CA PRO A 77 4.53 -9.00 -5.89
C PRO A 77 5.36 -7.95 -5.14
N ILE A 78 6.69 -8.05 -5.20
CA ILE A 78 7.63 -7.11 -4.59
C ILE A 78 8.82 -6.88 -5.53
N PHE A 79 9.12 -5.62 -5.80
CA PHE A 79 10.31 -5.25 -6.55
C PHE A 79 10.84 -3.89 -6.07
N ARG A 80 12.12 -3.63 -6.34
CA ARG A 80 12.77 -2.35 -6.05
C ARG A 80 13.09 -1.61 -7.34
N HIS A 81 12.96 -0.30 -7.29
CA HIS A 81 13.32 0.59 -8.38
C HIS A 81 13.96 1.86 -7.82
N SER A 82 14.63 2.62 -8.67
CA SER A 82 15.21 3.88 -8.24
C SER A 82 14.58 5.04 -9.00
N ALA A 83 13.98 5.96 -8.26
CA ALA A 83 13.44 7.21 -8.78
C ALA A 83 14.36 8.35 -8.34
N GLY A 84 15.03 8.99 -9.30
CA GLY A 84 16.12 9.92 -9.01
C GLY A 84 17.25 9.22 -8.24
N GLY A 85 17.54 9.72 -7.03
CA GLY A 85 18.52 9.16 -6.09
C GLY A 85 17.94 8.26 -4.99
N ALA A 86 16.61 8.17 -4.86
CA ALA A 86 15.97 7.33 -3.86
C ALA A 86 15.82 5.88 -4.36
N GLN A 87 15.86 4.92 -3.43
CA GLN A 87 15.44 3.54 -3.66
C GLN A 87 14.01 3.38 -3.15
N ILE A 88 13.13 2.87 -4.01
CA ILE A 88 11.72 2.68 -3.72
C ILE A 88 11.42 1.19 -3.88
N VAL A 89 10.70 0.62 -2.90
CA VAL A 89 10.17 -0.73 -2.97
C VAL A 89 8.68 -0.64 -3.28
N SER A 90 8.26 -1.30 -4.33
CA SER A 90 6.86 -1.44 -4.74
C SER A 90 6.32 -2.78 -4.24
N VAL A 91 5.16 -2.75 -3.59
CA VAL A 91 4.44 -3.91 -3.06
C VAL A 91 2.99 -3.90 -3.53
N MET A 92 2.34 -5.06 -3.61
CA MET A 92 0.93 -5.17 -4.03
C MET A 92 0.05 -6.03 -3.12
N LEU A 93 0.62 -6.71 -2.12
CA LEU A 93 -0.10 -7.65 -1.29
C LEU A 93 -0.68 -6.97 -0.03
N PRO A 94 -1.89 -7.34 0.42
CA PRO A 94 -2.49 -6.80 1.64
C PRO A 94 -1.62 -7.01 2.89
N GLU A 95 -0.92 -8.14 2.96
CA GLU A 95 -0.05 -8.49 4.08
C GLU A 95 1.14 -7.52 4.20
N ASP A 96 1.55 -6.89 3.11
CA ASP A 96 2.63 -5.90 3.13
C ASP A 96 2.12 -4.54 3.62
N ALA A 97 0.87 -4.18 3.29
CA ALA A 97 0.23 -3.00 3.86
C ALA A 97 0.03 -3.15 5.37
N GLU A 98 -0.35 -4.34 5.85
CA GLU A 98 -0.47 -4.64 7.28
C GLU A 98 0.88 -4.47 7.99
N LYS A 99 1.97 -5.03 7.45
CA LYS A 99 3.31 -4.87 8.03
C LYS A 99 3.76 -3.41 8.04
N LEU A 100 3.50 -2.66 6.98
CA LEU A 100 3.83 -1.22 6.92
C LEU A 100 3.10 -0.44 8.01
N HIS A 101 1.83 -0.76 8.26
CA HIS A 101 1.06 -0.14 9.33
C HIS A 101 1.59 -0.52 10.73
N GLN A 102 2.01 -1.78 10.93
CA GLN A 102 2.56 -2.23 12.21
C GLN A 102 3.88 -1.54 12.59
N VAL A 103 4.68 -1.09 11.62
CA VAL A 103 5.97 -0.40 11.84
C VAL A 103 5.85 1.12 11.73
N GLU A 104 4.64 1.63 11.56
CA GLU A 104 4.38 3.05 11.40
C GLU A 104 4.74 3.82 12.68
N SER A 105 5.50 4.91 12.53
CA SER A 105 5.87 5.75 13.67
C SER A 105 4.71 6.67 14.09
N ILE A 106 4.83 7.32 15.25
CA ILE A 106 3.86 8.33 15.71
C ILE A 106 3.62 9.43 14.65
N LEU A 107 4.64 9.73 13.83
CA LEU A 107 4.57 10.67 12.73
C LEU A 107 4.93 9.97 11.42
N PRO A 108 3.93 9.49 10.66
CA PRO A 108 4.16 8.85 9.37
C PRO A 108 4.92 9.77 8.43
N HIS A 109 5.96 9.25 7.78
CA HIS A 109 6.77 10.00 6.83
C HIS A 109 6.41 9.62 5.40
N ARG A 110 6.24 10.63 4.53
CA ARG A 110 5.98 10.45 3.11
C ARG A 110 6.92 11.33 2.28
N MET A 111 7.11 10.93 1.03
CA MET A 111 7.89 11.73 0.09
C MET A 111 7.20 13.09 -0.12
N PRO A 112 7.94 14.22 0.01
CA PRO A 112 7.36 15.54 -0.15
C PRO A 112 7.00 15.82 -1.62
N LEU A 113 5.89 16.53 -1.82
CA LEU A 113 5.53 17.04 -3.14
C LEU A 113 6.19 18.40 -3.36
N GLU A 114 7.46 18.35 -3.76
CA GLU A 114 8.35 19.53 -3.88
C GLU A 114 7.72 20.73 -4.61
N PRO A 115 7.01 20.58 -5.75
CA PRO A 115 6.41 21.73 -6.42
C PRO A 115 5.40 22.48 -5.56
N TRP A 116 4.65 21.76 -4.71
CA TRP A 116 3.65 22.35 -3.83
C TRP A 116 4.28 22.99 -2.60
N VAL A 117 5.34 22.37 -2.06
CA VAL A 117 6.13 22.93 -0.97
C VAL A 117 6.76 24.25 -1.41
N ALA A 118 7.46 24.26 -2.55
CA ALA A 118 8.11 25.44 -3.10
C ALA A 118 7.11 26.58 -3.35
N HIS A 119 5.93 26.29 -3.90
CA HIS A 119 4.90 27.30 -4.11
C HIS A 119 4.49 28.00 -2.80
N ARG A 120 4.34 27.25 -1.71
CA ARG A 120 3.94 27.81 -0.40
C ARG A 120 5.03 28.68 0.19
N GLU A 121 6.27 28.24 0.12
CA GLU A 121 7.43 28.99 0.62
C GLU A 121 7.62 30.31 -0.12
N LEU A 122 7.58 30.27 -1.46
CA LEU A 122 7.68 31.46 -2.31
C LEU A 122 6.58 32.49 -2.04
N ARG A 123 5.45 32.08 -1.47
CA ARG A 123 4.30 32.93 -1.14
C ARG A 123 4.18 33.25 0.36
N GLY A 124 5.10 32.77 1.20
CA GLY A 124 5.01 32.92 2.65
C GLY A 124 3.79 32.24 3.29
N LEU A 125 3.25 31.20 2.65
CA LEU A 125 2.06 30.47 3.10
C LEU A 125 2.45 29.29 3.99
N ARG A 126 1.61 28.98 4.98
CA ARG A 126 1.77 27.79 5.82
C ARG A 126 1.51 26.51 5.00
N ARG A 127 2.19 25.43 5.41
CA ARG A 127 1.98 24.07 4.90
C ARG A 127 0.80 23.43 5.61
N GLY A 128 -0.07 22.76 4.86
CA GLY A 128 -1.16 21.94 5.43
C GLY A 128 -0.67 20.54 5.78
N VAL A 129 -1.54 19.73 6.38
CA VAL A 129 -1.21 18.36 6.83
C VAL A 129 -0.68 17.47 5.71
N PHE A 130 -1.02 17.74 4.44
CA PHE A 130 -0.51 16.99 3.28
C PHE A 130 0.94 17.35 2.87
N LEU A 131 1.49 18.46 3.35
CA LEU A 131 2.84 18.94 3.03
C LEU A 131 3.77 18.96 4.26
N LEU A 132 3.32 18.32 5.34
CA LEU A 132 4.13 18.00 6.52
C LEU A 132 4.96 16.74 6.24
#